data_AF-A0A0H1BGM8-F1
#
_entry.id   AF-A0A0H1BGM8-F1
#
_cell.length_a   1.000
_cell.length_b   1.000
_cell.length_c   1.000
_cell.angle_alpha   90.00
_cell.angle_beta   90.00
_cell.angle_gamma   90.00
#
_symmetry.space_group_name_H-M   'P 1'
#
loop_
_entity.id
_entity.type
_entity.pdbx_description
1 polymer ?
#
loop_
_entity_poly.entity_id
_entity_poly.type
_entity_poly.pdbx_seq_one_letter_code
_entity_poly.pdbx_strand_id
1 'polypeptide(L)'
;MPLARTVEDEEMNAELKARVRWNDPAAEFLTSAKGAGSAGAGAGVGVGVGGGKSGRKVYTGPAAPNRYGIRPGHRWDGVDRGNGFEQQWFEARNKIKMREGLEYAWAMDE
;
A
#
# COMPACT_ATOMS: atom_id res chain seq x y z
N MET A 1 13.30 11.99 -20.11
CA MET A 1 12.89 12.38 -18.75
C MET A 1 13.40 13.79 -18.47
N PRO A 2 12.52 14.79 -18.37
CA PRO A 2 12.89 16.14 -17.97
C PRO A 2 13.35 16.16 -16.50
N LEU A 3 14.13 17.18 -16.12
CA LEU A 3 14.64 17.34 -14.75
C LEU A 3 13.51 17.52 -13.72
N ALA A 4 12.44 18.21 -14.11
CA ALA A 4 11.29 18.47 -13.26
C ALA A 4 10.02 17.92 -13.92
N ARG A 5 9.12 17.37 -13.10
CA ARG A 5 7.76 17.03 -13.52
C ARG A 5 6.93 18.29 -13.64
N THR A 6 6.19 18.44 -14.73
CA THR A 6 5.28 19.56 -14.96
C THR A 6 3.84 19.08 -14.98
N VAL A 7 2.88 20.01 -15.02
CA VAL A 7 1.46 19.70 -15.22
C VAL A 7 1.22 18.91 -16.51
N GLU A 8 2.06 19.09 -17.51
CA GLU A 8 1.96 18.43 -18.82
C GLU A 8 2.63 17.04 -18.84
N ASP A 9 3.14 16.53 -17.71
CA ASP A 9 3.77 15.22 -17.66
C ASP A 9 2.75 14.09 -17.97
N GLU A 10 2.88 13.51 -19.16
CA GLU A 10 1.95 12.51 -19.68
C GLU A 10 1.89 11.25 -18.82
N GLU A 11 3.04 10.77 -18.31
CA GLU A 11 3.11 9.56 -17.49
C GLU A 11 2.40 9.78 -16.15
N MET A 12 2.65 10.93 -15.51
CA MET A 12 1.99 11.30 -14.26
C MET A 12 0.48 11.45 -14.47
N ASN A 13 0.07 12.12 -15.54
CA ASN A 13 -1.35 12.33 -15.84
C ASN A 13 -2.06 11.01 -16.16
N ALA A 14 -1.39 10.08 -16.84
CA ALA A 14 -1.91 8.74 -17.07
C ALA A 14 -2.08 7.96 -15.75
N GLU A 15 -1.10 8.03 -14.84
CA GLU A 15 -1.19 7.40 -13.52
C GLU A 15 -2.36 7.98 -12.71
N LEU A 16 -2.51 9.30 -12.67
CA LEU A 16 -3.57 9.99 -11.94
C LEU A 16 -4.96 9.60 -12.42
N LYS A 17 -5.17 9.54 -13.74
CA LYS A 17 -6.43 9.09 -14.35
C LYS A 17 -6.75 7.62 -14.05
N ALA A 18 -5.74 6.79 -13.85
CA ALA A 18 -5.92 5.37 -13.55
C ALA A 18 -6.22 5.07 -12.08
N ARG A 19 -6.14 6.06 -11.18
CA ARG A 19 -6.42 5.86 -9.74
C ARG A 19 -7.90 5.60 -9.52
N VAL A 20 -8.20 4.42 -9.00
CA VAL A 20 -9.57 4.07 -8.56
C VAL A 20 -9.94 4.93 -7.37
N ARG A 21 -11.10 5.59 -7.45
CA ARG A 21 -11.64 6.40 -6.37
C ARG A 21 -12.85 5.70 -5.75
N TRP A 22 -12.87 5.63 -4.42
CA TRP A 22 -13.89 4.89 -3.66
C TRP A 22 -15.31 5.45 -3.82
N ASN A 23 -15.45 6.75 -4.11
CA ASN A 23 -16.73 7.45 -4.23
C ASN A 23 -17.08 7.82 -5.68
N ASP A 24 -16.50 7.15 -6.66
CA ASP A 24 -16.81 7.39 -8.07
C ASP A 24 -18.05 6.57 -8.49
N PRO A 25 -19.19 7.20 -8.80
CA PRO A 25 -20.38 6.48 -9.24
C PRO A 25 -20.17 5.78 -10.59
N ALA A 26 -19.20 6.22 -11.40
CA ALA A 26 -18.90 5.58 -12.68
C ALA A 26 -18.09 4.28 -12.52
N ALA A 27 -17.52 4.02 -11.33
CA ALA A 27 -16.65 2.87 -11.09
C ALA A 27 -17.35 1.52 -11.30
N GLU A 28 -18.66 1.45 -11.03
CA GLU A 28 -19.47 0.23 -11.21
C GLU A 28 -19.67 -0.15 -12.68
N PHE A 29 -19.62 0.83 -13.60
CA PHE A 29 -19.80 0.58 -15.03
C PHE A 29 -18.51 0.11 -15.74
N LEU A 30 -17.37 0.13 -15.05
CA LEU A 30 -16.11 -0.31 -15.60
C LEU A 30 -16.07 -1.84 -15.69
N THR A 31 -16.20 -2.38 -16.91
CA THR A 31 -16.17 -3.83 -17.20
C THR A 31 -14.82 -4.49 -16.92
N SER A 32 -13.78 -3.68 -16.77
CA SER A 32 -12.46 -4.09 -16.29
C SER A 32 -12.13 -3.28 -15.05
N ALA A 33 -12.62 -3.74 -13.90
CA ALA A 33 -12.07 -3.29 -12.65
C ALA A 33 -10.59 -3.65 -12.65
N LYS A 34 -9.71 -2.66 -12.84
CA LYS A 34 -8.32 -2.72 -12.37
C LYS A 34 -8.38 -2.62 -10.84
N GLY A 35 -9.11 -3.56 -10.24
CA GLY A 35 -9.53 -3.54 -8.86
C GLY A 35 -8.31 -3.81 -8.00
N ALA A 36 -7.98 -2.84 -7.16
CA ALA A 36 -8.00 -2.93 -5.69
C ALA A 36 -7.76 -4.32 -5.06
N GLY A 37 -6.91 -5.15 -5.65
CA GLY A 37 -6.42 -6.40 -5.09
C GLY A 37 -5.18 -6.11 -4.27
N SER A 38 -5.32 -6.20 -2.95
CA SER A 38 -4.31 -5.96 -1.91
C SER A 38 -4.00 -4.50 -1.60
N ALA A 39 -4.89 -3.86 -0.83
CA ALA A 39 -4.48 -2.79 0.07
C ALA A 39 -3.45 -3.37 1.07
N GLY A 40 -2.17 -3.23 0.73
CA GLY A 40 -1.06 -3.78 1.51
C GLY A 40 0.12 -4.25 0.65
N ALA A 41 0.59 -3.45 -0.31
CA ALA A 41 1.97 -3.45 -0.81
C ALA A 41 2.12 -2.34 -1.86
N GLY A 42 3.26 -1.66 -1.85
CA GLY A 42 3.52 -0.45 -2.61
C GLY A 42 3.21 -0.55 -4.10
N ALA A 43 2.68 0.54 -4.63
CA ALA A 43 2.48 0.78 -6.05
C ALA A 43 3.77 0.52 -6.86
N GLY A 44 3.62 -0.22 -7.94
CA GLY A 44 4.63 -0.36 -8.99
C GLY A 44 4.50 -1.65 -9.78
N VAL A 45 3.95 -1.52 -11.00
CA VAL A 45 4.23 -2.28 -12.24
C VAL A 45 4.12 -3.82 -12.20
N GLY A 46 3.14 -4.35 -12.94
CA GLY A 46 3.24 -5.65 -13.60
C GLY A 46 2.09 -6.64 -13.37
N VAL A 47 1.12 -6.60 -14.28
CA VAL A 47 0.30 -7.70 -14.85
C VAL A 47 0.11 -8.99 -14.03
N GLY A 48 -1.16 -9.30 -13.75
CA GLY A 48 -1.63 -10.64 -13.41
C GLY A 48 -2.04 -10.78 -11.96
N VAL A 49 -3.18 -11.44 -11.74
CA VAL A 49 -3.68 -11.87 -10.43
C VAL A 49 -2.54 -12.58 -9.68
N GLY A 50 -1.97 -11.88 -8.70
CA GLY A 50 -0.85 -12.37 -7.89
C GLY A 50 0.54 -12.22 -8.52
N GLY A 51 0.81 -11.31 -9.45
CA GLY A 51 2.16 -11.07 -9.98
C GLY A 51 2.89 -9.97 -9.21
N GLY A 52 3.92 -10.30 -8.43
CA GLY A 52 4.88 -9.30 -7.98
C GLY A 52 5.68 -8.74 -9.17
N LYS A 53 6.37 -7.60 -8.99
CA LYS A 53 7.21 -6.90 -10.01
C LYS A 53 8.09 -7.79 -10.91
N SER A 54 8.37 -9.04 -10.54
CA SER A 54 9.21 -9.98 -11.27
C SER A 54 8.45 -11.13 -11.96
N GLY A 55 7.13 -11.04 -12.17
CA GLY A 55 6.31 -12.12 -12.74
C GLY A 55 6.15 -13.34 -11.81
N ARG A 56 6.57 -13.22 -10.54
CA ARG A 56 6.43 -14.29 -9.53
C ARG A 56 5.06 -14.23 -8.89
N LYS A 57 4.44 -15.42 -8.76
CA LYS A 57 3.17 -15.59 -8.08
C LYS A 57 3.31 -15.20 -6.59
N VAL A 58 2.35 -14.43 -6.10
CA VAL A 58 2.22 -13.89 -4.75
C VAL A 58 1.06 -14.61 -4.05
N TYR A 59 1.14 -14.72 -2.73
CA TYR A 59 0.07 -15.27 -1.92
C TYR A 59 -1.22 -14.42 -2.03
N THR A 60 -2.35 -15.11 -2.22
CA THR A 60 -3.67 -14.46 -2.42
C THR A 60 -4.42 -14.19 -1.11
N GLY A 61 -4.07 -14.90 -0.02
CA GLY A 61 -4.78 -14.76 1.26
C GLY A 61 -4.36 -13.54 2.09
N PRO A 62 -4.94 -13.41 3.30
CA PRO A 62 -4.55 -12.39 4.27
C PRO A 62 -3.13 -12.65 4.77
N ALA A 63 -2.32 -11.60 4.88
CA ALA A 63 -0.95 -11.69 5.36
C ALA A 63 -0.68 -10.54 6.33
N ALA A 64 0.07 -10.83 7.40
CA ALA A 64 0.51 -9.79 8.32
C ALA A 64 1.35 -8.74 7.58
N PRO A 65 1.17 -7.44 7.87
CA PRO A 65 2.00 -6.39 7.30
C PRO A 65 3.43 -6.52 7.82
N ASN A 66 4.40 -6.10 7.00
CA ASN A 66 5.80 -5.96 7.40
C ASN A 66 6.32 -4.58 7.00
N ARG A 67 7.45 -4.19 7.60
CA ARG A 67 8.10 -2.88 7.35
C ARG A 67 8.38 -2.57 5.89
N TYR A 68 8.56 -3.59 5.05
CA TYR A 68 8.96 -3.43 3.66
C TYR A 68 7.79 -3.51 2.67
N GLY A 69 6.56 -3.75 3.14
CA GLY A 69 5.39 -3.95 2.28
C GLY A 69 5.55 -5.12 1.31
N ILE A 70 6.36 -6.12 1.65
CA ILE A 70 6.59 -7.29 0.80
C ILE A 70 5.48 -8.31 1.08
N ARG A 71 4.73 -8.69 0.04
CA ARG A 71 3.73 -9.76 0.16
C ARG A 71 4.41 -11.13 0.22
N PRO A 72 3.85 -12.10 0.96
CA PRO A 72 4.38 -13.46 0.97
C PRO A 72 4.29 -14.12 -0.41
N GLY A 73 5.21 -15.04 -0.69
CA GLY A 73 5.20 -15.81 -1.93
C GLY A 73 4.01 -16.77 -2.01
N HIS A 74 3.62 -17.17 -3.23
CA HIS A 74 2.42 -18.00 -3.45
C HIS A 74 2.39 -19.35 -2.72
N ARG A 75 3.52 -19.84 -2.21
CA ARG A 75 3.66 -21.13 -1.51
C ARG A 75 3.52 -21.00 0.00
N TRP A 76 3.38 -19.78 0.53
CA TRP A 76 3.16 -19.58 1.94
C TRP A 76 1.78 -20.15 2.34
N ASP A 77 1.72 -20.79 3.50
CA ASP A 77 0.55 -21.53 3.98
C ASP A 77 -0.41 -20.67 4.81
N GLY A 78 -0.10 -19.39 5.02
CA GLY A 78 -0.91 -18.45 5.80
C GLY A 78 -0.63 -18.48 7.30
N VAL A 79 0.23 -19.37 7.79
CA VAL A 79 0.55 -19.46 9.22
C VAL A 79 1.78 -18.61 9.53
N ASP A 80 1.59 -17.63 10.42
CA ASP A 80 2.69 -16.83 10.95
C ASP A 80 3.55 -17.66 11.91
N ARG A 81 4.85 -17.70 11.63
CA ARG A 81 5.87 -18.41 12.42
C ARG A 81 6.96 -17.46 12.93
N GLY A 82 6.68 -16.16 12.94
CA GLY A 82 7.57 -15.15 13.47
C GLY A 82 7.60 -15.13 15.00
N ASN A 83 8.54 -14.36 15.54
CA ASN A 83 8.68 -14.08 16.97
C ASN A 83 7.82 -12.88 17.45
N GLY A 84 6.92 -12.37 16.60
CA GLY A 84 6.11 -11.17 16.88
C GLY A 84 6.83 -9.83 16.75
N PHE A 85 8.08 -9.78 16.28
CA PHE A 85 8.86 -8.54 16.19
C PHE A 85 8.19 -7.46 15.32
N GLU A 86 7.65 -7.84 14.15
CA GLU A 86 7.03 -6.86 13.24
C GLU A 86 5.80 -6.19 13.89
N GLN A 87 5.00 -6.96 14.64
CA GLN A 87 3.87 -6.40 15.41
C GLN A 87 4.35 -5.40 16.47
N GLN A 88 5.32 -5.80 17.31
CA GLN A 88 5.89 -4.93 18.34
C GLN A 88 6.52 -3.67 17.76
N TRP A 89 7.14 -3.77 16.58
CA TRP A 89 7.73 -2.63 15.89
C TRP A 89 6.67 -1.61 15.46
N PHE A 90 5.54 -2.07 14.89
CA PHE A 90 4.43 -1.18 14.52
C PHE A 90 3.80 -0.53 15.75
N GLU A 91 3.60 -1.28 16.84
CA GLU A 91 3.12 -0.75 18.10
C GLU A 91 4.05 0.33 18.67
N ALA A 92 5.36 0.09 18.69
CA ALA A 92 6.35 1.06 19.16
C ALA A 92 6.30 2.35 18.33
N ARG A 93 6.19 2.23 17.00
CA ARG A 93 6.11 3.41 16.12
C ARG A 93 4.81 4.19 16.31
N ASN A 94 3.70 3.51 16.53
CA ASN A 94 2.42 4.14 16.84
C ASN A 94 2.46 4.87 18.19
N LYS A 95 3.11 4.27 19.21
CA LYS A 95 3.31 4.92 20.52
C LYS A 95 4.11 6.22 20.40
N ILE A 96 5.18 6.22 19.59
CA ILE A 96 5.98 7.43 19.34
C ILE A 96 5.12 8.52 18.70
N LYS A 97 4.41 8.21 17.61
CA LYS A 97 3.53 9.17 16.92
C LYS A 97 2.41 9.71 17.82
N MET A 98 1.85 8.84 18.66
CA MET A 98 0.80 9.22 19.60
C MET A 98 1.33 10.21 20.64
N ARG A 99 2.53 9.96 21.18
CA ARG A 99 3.18 10.88 22.11
C ARG A 99 3.50 12.23 21.46
N GLU A 100 4.06 12.23 20.25
CA GLU A 100 4.33 13.48 19.50
C GLU A 100 3.05 14.32 19.32
N GLY A 101 1.92 13.67 19.00
CA GLY A 101 0.63 14.35 18.89
C GLY A 101 0.10 14.90 20.22
N LEU A 102 0.29 14.16 21.32
CA LEU A 102 -0.08 14.62 22.67
C LEU A 102 0.77 15.81 23.12
N GLU A 103 2.09 15.73 22.93
CA GLU A 103 3.02 16.80 23.28
C GLU A 103 2.68 18.09 22.52
N TYR A 104 2.36 17.97 21.23
CA TYR A 104 1.90 19.11 20.42
C TYR A 104 0.57 19.67 20.93
N ALA A 105 -0.41 18.82 21.25
CA ALA A 105 -1.70 19.27 21.77
C ALA A 105 -1.56 19.99 23.12
N TRP A 106 -0.70 19.50 24.01
CA TRP A 106 -0.41 20.17 25.28
C TRP A 106 0.31 21.50 25.11
N ALA A 107 1.31 21.57 24.22
CA ALA A 107 2.05 22.80 23.96
C ALA A 107 1.20 23.91 23.30
N MET A 108 0.05 23.57 22.70
CA MET A 108 -0.87 24.53 22.08
C MET A 108 -1.99 24.99 23.02
N ASP A 109 -2.22 24.27 24.12
CA ASP A 109 -3.23 24.62 25.13
C ASP A 109 -2.68 25.59 26.20
N GLU A 110 -1.36 25.84 26.17
CA GLU A 110 -0.64 26.82 26.99
C GLU A 110 -0.31 28.09 26.18
#